data_AF-A0A367GKJ0-F1
#
_entry.id   AF-A0A367GKJ0-F1
#
_cell.length_a   1.000
_cell.length_b   1.000
_cell.length_c   1.000
_cell.angle_alpha   90.00
_cell.angle_beta   90.00
_cell.angle_gamma   90.00
#
_symmetry.space_group_name_H-M   'P 1'
#
loop_
_entity.id
_entity.type
_entity.pdbx_description
1 polymer ?
#
loop_
_entity_poly.entity_id
_entity_poly.type
_entity_poly.pdbx_seq_one_letter_code
_entity_poly.pdbx_strand_id
1 'polypeptide(L)'
;MSNYLISISNNEAVKDGVIHDPNTKLKVKAFDFLKSKFKPSKGEVRFFVTANDEVLAFETKGYKKHRELLILQMISWYCSYLGLMEARIYPNWP
;
A
#
# COMPACT_ATOMS: atom_id res chain seq x y z
N MET A 1 9.26 15.56 -7.58
CA MET A 1 8.94 14.83 -6.34
C MET A 1 7.45 14.51 -6.37
N SER A 2 7.07 13.25 -6.15
CA SER A 2 5.66 12.87 -6.04
C SER A 2 5.12 13.33 -4.68
N ASN A 3 4.03 14.08 -4.67
CA ASN A 3 3.42 14.61 -3.45
C ASN A 3 2.25 13.72 -3.03
N TYR A 4 2.52 12.53 -2.51
CA TYR A 4 1.48 11.66 -1.98
C TYR A 4 1.05 12.12 -0.58
N LEU A 5 -0.21 11.89 -0.24
CA LEU A 5 -0.76 12.15 1.10
C LEU A 5 -1.03 10.83 1.80
N ILE A 6 -0.78 10.76 3.12
CA ILE A 6 -1.11 9.59 3.94
C ILE A 6 -2.22 9.98 4.92
N SER A 7 -3.27 9.17 4.95
CA SER A 7 -4.26 9.16 6.02
C SER A 7 -3.99 7.96 6.92
N ILE A 8 -3.69 8.19 8.20
CA ILE A 8 -3.43 7.15 9.21
C ILE A 8 -4.46 7.34 10.33
N SER A 9 -5.05 6.26 10.84
CA SER A 9 -5.93 6.35 11.99
C SER A 9 -5.10 6.57 13.27
N ASN A 10 -5.58 7.39 14.20
CA ASN A 10 -4.87 7.68 15.47
C ASN A 10 -4.77 6.46 16.41
N ASN A 11 -5.44 5.35 16.09
CA ASN A 11 -5.66 4.22 16.99
C ASN A 11 -5.09 2.89 16.47
N GLU A 12 -4.47 2.85 15.28
CA GLU A 12 -3.90 1.63 14.71
C GLU A 12 -2.40 1.75 14.50
N ALA A 13 -1.74 0.60 14.42
CA ALA A 13 -0.35 0.51 14.01
C ALA A 13 -0.15 1.30 12.71
N VAL A 14 1.01 1.95 12.56
CA VAL A 14 1.42 2.79 11.40
C VAL A 14 1.26 2.09 10.02
N LYS A 15 0.84 0.82 10.01
CA LYS A 15 0.73 -0.11 8.89
C LYS A 15 -0.69 -0.28 8.31
N ASP A 16 -1.71 0.44 8.81
CA ASP A 16 -3.08 0.46 8.22
C ASP A 16 -3.45 1.81 7.54
N GLY A 17 -2.46 2.49 6.95
CA GLY A 17 -2.66 3.78 6.29
C GLY A 17 -3.25 3.71 4.89
N VAL A 18 -3.80 4.82 4.42
CA VAL A 18 -4.23 5.01 3.02
C VAL A 18 -3.35 6.06 2.35
N ILE A 19 -2.76 5.69 1.22
CA ILE A 19 -1.95 6.56 0.37
C ILE A 19 -2.85 7.15 -0.71
N HIS A 20 -2.77 8.46 -0.90
CA HIS A 20 -3.53 9.21 -1.89
C HIS A 20 -2.59 9.88 -2.86
N ASP A 21 -2.81 9.69 -4.16
CA ASP A 21 -2.20 10.53 -5.19
C ASP A 21 -3.15 11.69 -5.50
N PRO A 22 -2.80 12.97 -5.20
CA PRO A 22 -3.70 14.10 -5.41
C PRO A 22 -3.91 14.43 -6.89
N ASN A 23 -2.99 13.99 -7.77
CA ASN A 23 -3.11 14.25 -9.21
C ASN A 23 -4.05 13.24 -9.89
N THR A 24 -4.34 12.13 -9.23
CA THR A 24 -5.30 11.14 -9.70
C THR A 24 -6.38 10.91 -8.64
N LYS A 25 -7.32 10.00 -8.91
CA LYS A 25 -8.26 9.52 -7.89
C LYS A 25 -7.80 8.21 -7.26
N LEU A 26 -6.56 7.80 -7.54
CA LEU A 26 -6.01 6.54 -7.06
C LEU A 26 -5.75 6.62 -5.56
N LYS A 27 -6.22 5.60 -4.86
CA LYS A 27 -5.94 5.35 -3.46
C LYS A 27 -5.37 3.95 -3.32
N VAL A 28 -4.39 3.79 -2.44
CA VAL A 28 -3.80 2.49 -2.10
C VAL A 28 -3.82 2.36 -0.59
N LYS A 29 -4.52 1.36 -0.07
CA LYS A 29 -4.58 1.07 1.37
C LYS A 29 -3.53 0.02 1.73
N ALA A 30 -2.75 0.29 2.76
CA ALA A 30 -1.87 -0.68 3.41
C ALA A 30 -2.67 -1.47 4.47
N PHE A 31 -2.33 -2.73 4.65
CA PHE A 31 -2.89 -3.62 5.65
C PHE A 31 -1.74 -4.38 6.30
N ASP A 32 -1.71 -4.41 7.63
CA ASP A 32 -0.86 -5.33 8.39
C ASP A 32 -1.41 -6.76 8.22
N PHE A 33 -0.70 -7.61 7.48
CA PHE A 33 -1.21 -8.93 7.11
C PHE A 33 -1.36 -9.87 8.31
N LEU A 34 -0.62 -9.63 9.40
CA LEU A 34 -0.66 -10.46 10.61
C LEU A 34 -1.80 -10.05 11.56
N LYS A 35 -2.17 -8.77 11.58
CA LYS A 35 -3.19 -8.23 12.50
C LYS A 35 -4.55 -8.00 11.85
N SER A 36 -4.57 -7.77 10.55
CA SER A 36 -5.78 -7.50 9.79
C SER A 36 -6.23 -8.75 9.04
N LYS A 37 -7.51 -9.13 9.15
CA LYS A 37 -8.12 -10.10 8.22
C LYS A 37 -8.24 -9.42 6.86
N PHE A 38 -7.14 -9.37 6.11
CA PHE A 38 -7.12 -8.82 4.77
C PHE A 38 -8.10 -9.62 3.90
N LYS A 39 -9.21 -8.98 3.51
CA LYS A 39 -10.20 -9.55 2.60
C LYS A 39 -10.15 -8.78 1.28
N PRO A 40 -9.67 -9.42 0.20
CA PRO A 40 -9.60 -8.79 -1.11
C PRO A 40 -10.95 -8.27 -1.60
N SER A 41 -10.94 -7.06 -2.15
CA SER A 41 -12.06 -6.42 -2.81
C SER A 41 -12.11 -6.81 -4.28
N LYS A 42 -13.31 -7.10 -4.81
CA LYS A 42 -13.47 -7.49 -6.21
C LYS A 42 -13.09 -6.34 -7.14
N GLY A 43 -12.22 -6.61 -8.11
CA GLY A 43 -11.79 -5.64 -9.13
C GLY A 43 -10.64 -4.74 -8.73
N GLU A 44 -10.15 -4.84 -7.49
CA GLU A 44 -8.97 -4.11 -7.02
C GLU A 44 -7.67 -4.87 -7.32
N VAL A 45 -6.59 -4.11 -7.51
CA VAL A 45 -5.23 -4.62 -7.69
C VAL A 45 -4.55 -4.71 -6.33
N ARG A 46 -3.75 -5.75 -6.15
CA ARG A 46 -3.08 -6.06 -4.90
C ARG A 46 -1.59 -6.24 -5.11
N PHE A 47 -0.84 -5.85 -4.09
CA PHE A 47 0.58 -6.08 -3.97
C PHE A 47 0.89 -6.51 -2.55
N PHE A 48 2.00 -7.20 -2.36
CA PHE A 48 2.47 -7.62 -1.06
C PHE A 48 3.90 -7.15 -0.88
N VAL A 49 4.24 -6.75 0.33
CA VAL A 49 5.58 -6.29 0.67
C VAL A 49 6.12 -7.13 1.80
N THR A 50 7.33 -7.64 1.61
CA THR A 50 8.13 -8.23 2.69
C THR A 50 9.31 -7.31 2.99
N ALA A 51 9.58 -7.08 4.27
CA ALA A 51 10.73 -6.30 4.73
C ALA A 51 11.09 -6.77 6.15
N ASN A 52 12.27 -7.34 6.33
CA ASN A 52 12.65 -8.00 7.59
C ASN A 52 11.57 -9.02 8.02
N ASP A 53 11.05 -8.88 9.24
CA ASP A 53 9.98 -9.72 9.79
C ASP A 53 8.56 -9.16 9.53
N GLU A 54 8.45 -8.13 8.69
CA GLU A 54 7.20 -7.45 8.37
C GLU A 54 6.63 -7.92 7.05
N VAL A 55 5.31 -8.18 7.07
CA VAL A 55 4.57 -8.44 5.84
C VAL A 55 3.33 -7.56 5.75
N LEU A 56 3.28 -6.77 4.69
CA LEU A 56 2.20 -5.84 4.41
C LEU A 56 1.47 -6.25 3.14
N ALA A 57 0.15 -6.16 3.15
CA ALA A 57 -0.63 -6.18 1.93
C ALA A 57 -1.01 -4.75 1.52
N PHE A 58 -1.02 -4.49 0.23
CA PHE A 58 -1.50 -3.24 -0.35
C PHE A 58 -2.63 -3.56 -1.32
N GLU A 59 -3.70 -2.79 -1.27
CA GLU A 59 -4.83 -2.91 -2.20
C GLU A 59 -5.25 -1.53 -2.69
N THR A 60 -5.51 -1.42 -3.98
CA THR A 60 -6.14 -0.21 -4.53
C THR A 60 -7.56 -0.02 -3.98
N LYS A 61 -8.08 1.21 -4.03
CA LYS A 61 -9.48 1.48 -3.70
C LYS A 61 -10.16 2.24 -4.83
N GLY A 62 -11.18 1.65 -5.43
CA GLY A 62 -11.91 2.19 -6.56
C GLY A 62 -11.12 2.13 -7.87
N TYR A 63 -10.34 1.06 -8.09
CA TYR A 63 -9.44 0.96 -9.24
C TYR A 63 -10.15 1.12 -10.58
N LYS A 64 -9.72 2.14 -11.35
CA LYS A 64 -10.17 2.39 -12.72
C LYS A 64 -8.97 2.35 -13.68
N LYS A 65 -8.35 1.17 -13.80
CA LYS A 65 -7.26 0.87 -14.74
C LYS A 65 -6.17 1.96 -14.75
N HIS A 66 -5.36 1.98 -13.70
CA HIS A 66 -4.23 2.90 -13.55
C HIS A 66 -2.92 2.29 -14.08
N ARG A 67 -1.89 3.13 -14.20
CA ARG A 67 -0.53 2.66 -14.51
C ARG A 67 -0.01 1.86 -13.32
N GLU A 68 0.40 0.62 -13.56
CA GLU A 68 0.99 -0.24 -12.53
C GLU A 68 2.20 0.43 -11.85
N LEU A 69 3.04 1.12 -12.65
CA LEU A 69 4.17 1.89 -12.15
C LEU A 69 3.78 2.94 -11.09
N LEU A 70 2.62 3.59 -11.23
CA LEU A 70 2.14 4.56 -10.23
C LEU A 70 1.81 3.86 -8.91
N ILE A 71 1.18 2.69 -8.96
CA ILE A 71 0.86 1.91 -7.75
C ILE A 71 2.16 1.50 -7.04
N LEU A 72 3.14 0.99 -7.79
CA LEU A 72 4.46 0.61 -7.27
C LEU A 72 5.21 1.80 -6.66
N GLN A 73 5.14 2.97 -7.28
CA GLN A 73 5.73 4.20 -6.75
C GLN A 73 5.06 4.64 -5.44
N MET A 74 3.73 4.58 -5.36
CA MET A 74 2.99 4.89 -4.13
C MET A 74 3.38 3.93 -2.99
N ILE A 75 3.45 2.63 -3.27
CA ILE A 75 3.86 1.61 -2.29
C ILE A 75 5.31 1.87 -1.83
N SER A 76 6.24 2.07 -2.77
CA SER A 76 7.66 2.31 -2.45
C SER A 76 7.85 3.55 -1.57
N TRP A 77 7.09 4.61 -1.86
CA TRP A 77 7.10 5.83 -1.06
C TRP A 77 6.57 5.59 0.37
N TYR A 78 5.51 4.78 0.52
CA TYR A 78 4.99 4.41 1.83
C TYR A 78 5.97 3.53 2.62
N CYS A 79 6.63 2.57 1.98
CA CYS A 79 7.69 1.79 2.60
C CYS A 79 8.84 2.69 3.10
N SER A 80 9.22 3.70 2.31
CA SER A 80 10.23 4.69 2.71
C SER A 80 9.78 5.50 3.93
N TYR A 81 8.51 5.93 3.96
CA TYR A 81 7.90 6.61 5.12
C TYR A 81 7.94 5.74 6.39
N LEU A 82 7.74 4.42 6.25
CA LEU A 82 7.82 3.47 7.36
C LEU A 82 9.26 3.07 7.75
N GLY A 83 10.28 3.53 7.02
CA GLY A 83 11.68 3.12 7.26
C GLY A 83 12.04 1.74 6.72
N LEU A 84 11.20 1.12 5.87
CA LEU A 84 11.39 -0.22 5.31
C LEU A 84 12.26 -0.19 4.05
N MET A 85 13.56 0.10 4.22
CA MET A 85 14.47 0.34 3.08
C MET A 85 14.79 -0.91 2.25
N GLU A 86 14.68 -2.09 2.82
CA GLU A 86 14.92 -3.38 2.14
C GLU A 86 13.64 -4.04 1.60
N ALA A 87 12.55 -3.28 1.54
CA ALA A 87 11.25 -3.77 1.13
C ALA A 87 11.28 -4.35 -0.29
N ARG A 88 10.72 -5.56 -0.45
CA ARG A 88 10.48 -6.20 -1.74
C ARG A 88 8.99 -6.24 -2.02
N ILE A 89 8.60 -5.80 -3.22
CA ILE A 89 7.20 -5.73 -3.65
C ILE A 89 6.89 -6.90 -4.59
N TYR A 90 5.79 -7.59 -4.32
CA TYR A 90 5.32 -8.76 -5.07
C TYR A 90 3.90 -8.53 -5.60
N PRO A 91 3.59 -8.87 -6.86
CA PRO A 91 2.25 -8.75 -7.43
C PRO A 91 1.29 -9.85 -6.93
N ASN A 92 1.84 -10.94 -6.41
CA ASN A 92 1.10 -12.05 -5.81
C ASN A 92 1.71 -12.37 -4.45
N TRP A 93 0.96 -13.06 -3.59
CA TRP A 93 1.51 -13.54 -2.33
C TRP A 93 2.64 -14.53 -2.63
N PRO A 94 3.85 -14.34 -2.05
CA PRO A 94 4.98 -15.25 -2.26
C PRO A 94 4.73 -16.67 -1.71
#